data_AF-A0AAE8NQI9-F1
#
_entry.id   AF-A0AAE8NQI9-F1
#
_cell.length_a   1.000
_cell.length_b   1.000
_cell.length_c   1.000
_cell.angle_alpha   90.00
_cell.angle_beta   90.00
_cell.angle_gamma   90.00
#
_symmetry.space_group_name_H-M   'P 1'
#
loop_
_entity.id
_entity.type
_entity.pdbx_description
1 polymer ?
#
loop_
_entity_poly.entity_id
_entity_poly.type
_entity_poly.pdbx_seq_one_letter_code
_entity_poly.pdbx_strand_id
1 'polypeptide(L)'
;MDNVFHQPQSGNEMPRFGGRATMMRLPFIEDLQGLDAAFVGIPLDIGTSQRSGTRYGPRYIRTESVMIRPYNMATGAAPFESLSVADIGDVPINTYSLLKSVQIIEDYYTALNSFPLIPLTLGGDHTITLPILRALTKKHGPVGLIHVDAHTDTNDEMFGEKIAHGTTFRRAVEEGLLDLKRVVQIGQRAQGYAAGDFQWGVDQGFRLVQAEQCWHRSLAPLMAEVRQQMGDGPVYLSFDIDSLDPIWAPGTGTPEVGGLTSIQALEIVRGCRGLDLIGCDLVEVSPPYDVSGNTSQLAANLLYEMLCVLPGVKYP
;
A
#
# COMPACT_ATOMS: atom_id res chain seq x y z
N MET A 1 31.60 3.34 -5.02
CA MET A 1 30.83 4.32 -5.82
C MET A 1 30.02 5.11 -4.83
N ASP A 2 30.04 6.44 -4.92
CA ASP A 2 29.22 7.26 -4.04
C ASP A 2 27.73 6.94 -4.30
N ASN A 3 26.93 6.83 -3.24
CA ASN A 3 25.50 6.61 -3.39
C ASN A 3 24.88 7.83 -4.08
N VAL A 4 24.21 7.61 -5.21
CA VAL A 4 23.51 8.67 -5.95
C VAL A 4 22.13 8.83 -5.33
N PHE A 5 21.85 10.01 -4.78
CA PHE A 5 20.51 10.32 -4.25
C PHE A 5 19.69 11.09 -5.28
N HIS A 6 18.80 10.37 -5.98
CA HIS A 6 17.92 10.95 -6.99
C HIS A 6 16.95 11.97 -6.37
N GLN A 7 16.73 13.09 -7.08
CA GLN A 7 15.90 14.20 -6.61
C GLN A 7 14.66 14.38 -7.48
N PRO A 8 13.51 14.75 -6.88
CA PRO A 8 12.35 15.26 -7.61
C PRO A 8 12.68 16.51 -8.45
N GLN A 9 12.08 16.64 -9.63
CA GLN A 9 12.24 17.86 -10.44
C GLN A 9 11.69 19.09 -9.68
N SER A 10 12.52 20.13 -9.57
CA SER A 10 12.18 21.36 -8.85
C SER A 10 11.05 22.13 -9.54
N GLY A 11 10.15 22.70 -8.74
CA GLY A 11 9.11 23.62 -9.22
C GLY A 11 9.64 24.97 -9.70
N ASN A 12 10.86 25.34 -9.32
CA ASN A 12 11.51 26.58 -9.75
C ASN A 12 12.17 26.44 -11.15
N GLU A 13 12.46 25.20 -11.57
CA GLU A 13 13.10 24.91 -12.86
C GLU A 13 12.06 24.56 -13.93
N MET A 14 11.00 23.83 -13.54
CA MET A 14 9.90 23.43 -14.41
C MET A 14 8.59 23.55 -13.63
N PRO A 15 7.58 24.29 -14.13
CA PRO A 15 6.28 24.38 -13.47
C PRO A 15 5.71 22.98 -13.23
N ARG A 16 5.08 22.77 -12.07
CA ARG A 16 4.59 21.45 -11.62
C ARG A 16 3.54 20.81 -12.54
N PHE A 17 2.82 21.63 -13.31
CA PHE A 17 1.85 21.15 -14.31
C PHE A 17 2.50 20.74 -15.64
N GLY A 18 3.81 20.91 -15.80
CA GLY A 18 4.59 20.47 -16.96
C GLY A 18 5.61 19.39 -16.60
N GLY A 19 6.28 18.84 -17.63
CA GLY A 19 7.23 17.74 -17.48
C GLY A 19 6.57 16.35 -17.60
N ARG A 20 7.37 15.30 -17.40
CA ARG A 20 6.87 13.91 -17.40
C ARG A 20 6.23 13.62 -16.04
N ALA A 21 5.05 13.00 -16.05
CA ALA A 21 4.29 12.68 -14.83
C ALA A 21 4.71 11.32 -14.24
N THR A 22 5.97 11.21 -13.80
CA THR A 22 6.45 10.12 -12.93
C THR A 22 6.08 10.38 -11.47
N MET A 23 6.14 9.35 -10.62
CA MET A 23 5.83 9.46 -9.21
C MET A 23 6.70 10.51 -8.53
N MET A 24 6.05 11.53 -7.94
CA MET A 24 6.66 12.70 -7.31
C MET A 24 7.66 13.45 -8.20
N ARG A 25 7.56 13.32 -9.54
CA ARG A 25 8.51 13.90 -10.51
C ARG A 25 9.95 13.39 -10.33
N LEU A 26 10.11 12.16 -9.83
CA LEU A 26 11.41 11.45 -9.78
C LEU A 26 11.85 10.99 -11.18
N PRO A 27 13.13 10.69 -11.39
CA PRO A 27 13.58 10.05 -12.62
C PRO A 27 12.89 8.69 -12.82
N PHE A 28 12.64 8.34 -14.08
CA PHE A 28 12.30 6.98 -14.48
C PHE A 28 13.60 6.19 -14.71
N ILE A 29 13.76 5.04 -14.06
CA ILE A 29 14.98 4.25 -14.09
C ILE A 29 14.66 2.78 -14.41
N GLU A 30 15.41 2.20 -15.35
CA GLU A 30 15.32 0.78 -15.70
C GLU A 30 16.44 -0.06 -15.06
N ASP A 31 17.61 0.54 -14.80
CA ASP A 31 18.71 -0.10 -14.06
C ASP A 31 18.54 0.11 -12.55
N LEU A 32 18.12 -0.95 -11.87
CA LEU A 32 17.76 -0.90 -10.45
C LEU A 32 18.98 -0.90 -9.50
N GLN A 33 20.20 -1.04 -10.03
CA GLN A 33 21.41 -1.14 -9.23
C GLN A 33 21.64 0.13 -8.41
N GLY A 34 21.70 -0.02 -7.08
CA GLY A 34 21.98 1.09 -6.16
C GLY A 34 20.76 1.92 -5.75
N LEU A 35 19.55 1.52 -6.14
CA LEU A 35 18.32 2.03 -5.52
C LEU A 35 18.11 1.37 -4.15
N ASP A 36 17.69 2.18 -3.16
CA ASP A 36 17.31 1.73 -1.83
C ASP A 36 15.78 1.56 -1.70
N ALA A 37 15.02 2.29 -2.51
CA ALA A 37 13.57 2.14 -2.62
C ALA A 37 13.08 2.50 -4.03
N ALA A 38 11.92 1.98 -4.43
CA ALA A 38 11.36 2.27 -5.74
C ALA A 38 9.83 2.34 -5.72
N PHE A 39 9.28 3.29 -6.47
CA PHE A 39 7.84 3.32 -6.77
C PHE A 39 7.53 2.46 -7.99
N VAL A 40 6.55 1.57 -7.85
CA VAL A 40 6.13 0.64 -8.91
C VAL A 40 4.61 0.60 -9.00
N GLY A 41 4.05 0.64 -10.20
CA GLY A 41 2.61 0.57 -10.41
C GLY A 41 2.13 -0.81 -10.87
N ILE A 42 0.93 -1.22 -10.44
CA ILE A 42 0.28 -2.46 -10.91
C ILE A 42 -1.16 -2.15 -11.36
N PRO A 43 -1.38 -1.85 -12.65
CA PRO A 43 -2.69 -1.42 -13.16
C PRO A 43 -3.62 -2.62 -13.46
N LEU A 44 -4.06 -3.35 -12.44
CA LEU A 44 -4.94 -4.53 -12.55
C LEU A 44 -6.24 -4.34 -11.77
N ASP A 45 -7.40 -4.64 -12.37
CA ASP A 45 -8.69 -4.58 -11.67
C ASP A 45 -9.69 -5.70 -12.07
N ILE A 46 -9.21 -6.73 -12.79
CA ILE A 46 -10.06 -7.85 -13.21
C ILE A 46 -10.29 -8.89 -12.09
N GLY A 47 -9.85 -8.59 -10.86
CA GLY A 47 -10.20 -9.30 -9.63
C GLY A 47 -11.32 -8.61 -8.82
N THR A 48 -11.75 -7.41 -9.22
CA THR A 48 -12.84 -6.66 -8.58
C THR A 48 -14.21 -7.33 -8.77
N SER A 49 -15.08 -7.22 -7.77
CA SER A 49 -16.43 -7.83 -7.78
C SER A 49 -17.57 -6.86 -8.08
N GLN A 50 -17.36 -5.55 -7.95
CA GLN A 50 -18.41 -4.54 -8.08
C GLN A 50 -18.00 -3.41 -9.06
N ARG A 51 -17.52 -2.26 -8.58
CA ARG A 51 -17.05 -1.16 -9.43
C ARG A 51 -15.59 -1.39 -9.83
N SER A 52 -15.35 -1.55 -11.12
CA SER A 52 -14.00 -1.53 -11.69
C SER A 52 -13.50 -0.11 -11.92
N GLY A 53 -12.23 0.05 -12.29
CA GLY A 53 -11.61 1.35 -12.57
C GLY A 53 -10.23 1.53 -11.94
N THR A 54 -9.85 0.67 -10.99
CA THR A 54 -8.59 0.79 -10.24
C THR A 54 -7.35 0.51 -11.09
N ARG A 55 -7.52 -0.09 -12.28
CA ARG A 55 -6.45 -0.15 -13.30
C ARG A 55 -5.87 1.22 -13.69
N TYR A 56 -6.62 2.30 -13.46
CA TYR A 56 -6.15 3.67 -13.73
C TYR A 56 -5.48 4.32 -12.51
N GLY A 57 -5.60 3.74 -11.33
CA GLY A 57 -5.04 4.24 -10.07
C GLY A 57 -3.58 4.66 -10.16
N PRO A 58 -2.65 3.78 -10.62
CA PRO A 58 -1.22 4.11 -10.65
C PRO A 58 -0.89 5.32 -11.53
N ARG A 59 -1.69 5.57 -12.57
CA ARG A 59 -1.50 6.73 -13.45
C ARG A 59 -1.96 8.02 -12.77
N TYR A 60 -3.15 8.01 -12.16
CA TYR A 60 -3.71 9.22 -11.54
C TYR A 60 -2.99 9.61 -10.26
N ILE A 61 -2.54 8.64 -9.46
CA ILE A 61 -1.69 8.90 -8.30
C ILE A 61 -0.39 9.60 -8.74
N ARG A 62 0.27 9.12 -9.81
CA ARG A 62 1.44 9.82 -10.37
C ARG A 62 1.10 11.23 -10.84
N THR A 63 -0.02 11.42 -11.54
CA THR A 63 -0.48 12.74 -11.99
C THR A 63 -0.69 13.71 -10.83
N GLU A 64 -1.36 13.29 -9.75
CA GLU A 64 -1.64 14.16 -8.59
C GLU A 64 -0.44 14.33 -7.64
N SER A 65 0.59 13.49 -7.77
CA SER A 65 1.82 13.57 -6.94
C SER A 65 2.68 14.81 -7.22
N VAL A 66 2.43 15.55 -8.31
CA VAL A 66 3.26 16.70 -8.74
C VAL A 66 3.31 17.85 -7.74
N MET A 67 2.40 17.89 -6.76
CA MET A 67 2.35 18.90 -5.70
C MET A 67 3.26 18.60 -4.50
N ILE A 68 3.72 17.36 -4.35
CA ILE A 68 4.51 16.88 -3.21
C ILE A 68 5.90 17.56 -3.22
N ARG A 69 6.44 17.78 -2.02
CA ARG A 69 7.75 18.40 -1.76
C ARG A 69 8.65 17.43 -1.00
N PRO A 70 9.98 17.57 -1.10
CA PRO A 70 10.90 16.54 -0.61
C PRO A 70 11.01 16.43 0.92
N TYR A 71 10.75 17.52 1.67
CA TYR A 71 10.98 17.57 3.12
C TYR A 71 9.67 17.57 3.92
N ASN A 72 9.58 16.69 4.93
CA ASN A 72 8.41 16.60 5.79
C ASN A 72 8.51 17.60 6.95
N MET A 73 7.72 18.67 6.90
CA MET A 73 7.78 19.75 7.88
C MET A 73 7.43 19.33 9.32
N ALA A 74 6.60 18.30 9.49
CA ALA A 74 6.11 17.90 10.81
C ALA A 74 7.06 16.91 11.49
N THR A 75 7.57 15.93 10.73
CA THR A 75 8.44 14.87 11.27
C THR A 75 9.93 15.20 11.11
N GLY A 76 10.27 16.11 10.19
CA GLY A 76 11.63 16.43 9.78
C GLY A 76 12.28 15.41 8.83
N ALA A 77 11.53 14.41 8.35
CA ALA A 77 12.04 13.38 7.46
C ALA A 77 12.49 13.97 6.10
N ALA A 78 13.65 13.51 5.62
CA ALA A 78 14.22 13.88 4.32
C ALA A 78 14.58 12.61 3.50
N PRO A 79 13.58 11.89 2.95
CA PRO A 79 13.81 10.59 2.31
C PRO A 79 14.78 10.67 1.13
N PHE A 80 14.67 11.69 0.28
CA PHE A 80 15.55 11.87 -0.89
C PHE A 80 16.98 12.34 -0.56
N GLU A 81 17.28 12.65 0.70
CA GLU A 81 18.66 12.90 1.18
C GLU A 81 19.24 11.69 1.93
N SER A 82 18.43 10.65 2.10
CA SER A 82 18.73 9.47 2.91
C SER A 82 18.83 8.21 2.06
N LEU A 83 17.96 8.08 1.06
CA LEU A 83 17.76 6.91 0.22
C LEU A 83 17.84 7.30 -1.26
N SER A 84 18.38 6.42 -2.09
CA SER A 84 18.27 6.49 -3.55
C SER A 84 16.90 5.95 -3.99
N VAL A 85 16.05 6.83 -4.53
CA VAL A 85 14.64 6.51 -4.86
C VAL A 85 14.30 6.91 -6.29
N ALA A 86 13.60 6.04 -7.02
CA ALA A 86 13.14 6.33 -8.38
C ALA A 86 11.74 5.75 -8.67
N ASP A 87 11.13 6.19 -9.77
CA ASP A 87 9.97 5.52 -10.37
C ASP A 87 10.49 4.47 -11.37
N ILE A 88 10.05 3.23 -11.22
CA ILE A 88 10.48 2.11 -12.08
C ILE A 88 9.39 1.66 -13.05
N GLY A 89 8.32 2.45 -13.17
CA GLY A 89 7.23 2.20 -14.10
C GLY A 89 6.19 1.22 -13.56
N ASP A 90 5.58 0.46 -14.48
CA ASP A 90 4.47 -0.44 -14.18
C ASP A 90 4.81 -1.88 -14.52
N VAL A 91 4.23 -2.82 -13.77
CA VAL A 91 4.27 -4.25 -14.09
C VAL A 91 3.42 -4.50 -15.35
N PRO A 92 3.94 -5.19 -16.38
CA PRO A 92 3.21 -5.45 -17.63
C PRO A 92 2.20 -6.61 -17.48
N ILE A 93 1.07 -6.33 -16.82
CA ILE A 93 0.03 -7.33 -16.52
C ILE A 93 -0.73 -7.86 -17.75
N ASN A 94 -1.55 -8.90 -17.54
CA ASN A 94 -2.47 -9.47 -18.53
C ASN A 94 -3.94 -9.19 -18.18
N THR A 95 -4.54 -8.21 -18.85
CA THR A 95 -5.94 -7.80 -18.60
C THR A 95 -7.01 -8.84 -19.01
N TYR A 96 -6.63 -9.97 -19.61
CA TYR A 96 -7.56 -11.01 -20.06
C TYR A 96 -7.46 -12.30 -19.25
N SER A 97 -6.51 -12.38 -18.31
CA SER A 97 -6.33 -13.56 -17.47
C SER A 97 -5.76 -13.17 -16.12
N LEU A 98 -6.61 -13.27 -15.08
CA LEU A 98 -6.24 -12.93 -13.72
C LEU A 98 -5.08 -13.79 -13.23
N LEU A 99 -5.17 -15.13 -13.40
CA LEU A 99 -4.11 -16.05 -12.98
C LEU A 99 -2.76 -15.78 -13.66
N LYS A 100 -2.76 -15.39 -14.95
CA LYS A 100 -1.51 -14.98 -15.62
C LYS A 100 -0.95 -13.69 -15.05
N SER A 101 -1.82 -12.70 -14.75
CA SER A 101 -1.38 -11.46 -14.09
C SER A 101 -0.77 -11.72 -12.72
N VAL A 102 -1.38 -12.60 -11.93
CA VAL A 102 -0.84 -13.03 -10.63
C VAL A 102 0.56 -13.60 -10.79
N GLN A 103 0.78 -14.51 -11.73
CA GLN A 103 2.11 -15.06 -12.01
C GLN A 103 3.11 -13.99 -12.46
N ILE A 104 2.72 -13.11 -13.39
CA ILE A 104 3.58 -12.03 -13.89
C ILE A 104 4.01 -11.10 -12.75
N ILE A 105 3.09 -10.74 -11.86
CA ILE A 105 3.39 -9.89 -10.71
C ILE A 105 4.36 -10.61 -9.76
N GLU A 106 4.11 -11.89 -9.46
CA GLU A 106 4.98 -12.67 -8.58
C GLU A 106 6.40 -12.78 -9.16
N ASP A 107 6.54 -13.04 -10.45
CA ASP A 107 7.84 -13.13 -11.13
C ASP A 107 8.57 -11.79 -11.11
N TYR A 108 7.86 -10.69 -11.38
CA TYR A 108 8.40 -9.33 -11.34
C TYR A 108 8.95 -8.99 -9.95
N TYR A 109 8.18 -9.22 -8.89
CA TYR A 109 8.63 -8.96 -7.52
C TYR A 109 9.69 -9.95 -7.05
N THR A 110 9.65 -11.19 -7.54
CA THR A 110 10.72 -12.17 -7.25
C THR A 110 12.05 -11.69 -7.84
N ALA A 111 12.04 -11.05 -9.02
CA ALA A 111 13.23 -10.44 -9.58
C ALA A 111 13.74 -9.26 -8.74
N LEU A 112 12.84 -8.42 -8.20
CA LEU A 112 13.19 -7.30 -7.32
C LEU A 112 13.95 -7.73 -6.06
N ASN A 113 13.71 -8.94 -5.54
CA ASN A 113 14.43 -9.46 -4.37
C ASN A 113 15.96 -9.54 -4.56
N SER A 114 16.44 -9.58 -5.81
CA SER A 114 17.86 -9.56 -6.15
C SER A 114 18.54 -8.23 -5.84
N PHE A 115 17.76 -7.18 -5.55
CA PHE A 115 18.23 -5.85 -5.18
C PHE A 115 17.97 -5.58 -3.70
N PRO A 116 18.70 -4.65 -3.08
CA PRO A 116 18.45 -4.22 -1.70
C PRO A 116 17.24 -3.26 -1.57
N LEU A 117 16.52 -2.99 -2.67
CA LEU A 117 15.46 -1.99 -2.70
C LEU A 117 14.17 -2.44 -2.00
N ILE A 118 13.45 -1.48 -1.43
CA ILE A 118 12.12 -1.65 -0.84
C ILE A 118 11.05 -1.13 -1.82
N PRO A 119 10.09 -1.95 -2.28
CA PRO A 119 9.04 -1.52 -3.19
C PRO A 119 7.93 -0.74 -2.46
N LEU A 120 7.54 0.40 -3.04
CA LEU A 120 6.35 1.20 -2.71
C LEU A 120 5.36 1.10 -3.88
N THR A 121 4.29 0.33 -3.68
CA THR A 121 3.41 -0.08 -4.78
C THR A 121 2.21 0.85 -4.91
N LEU A 122 2.00 1.36 -6.13
CA LEU A 122 0.77 2.03 -6.53
C LEU A 122 -0.15 0.97 -7.13
N GLY A 123 -1.25 0.69 -6.45
CA GLY A 123 -2.07 -0.48 -6.74
C GLY A 123 -3.13 -0.27 -7.83
N GLY A 124 -3.66 -1.40 -8.26
CA GLY A 124 -5.01 -1.57 -8.74
C GLY A 124 -5.85 -2.17 -7.62
N ASP A 125 -6.58 -3.26 -7.90
CA ASP A 125 -7.36 -3.95 -6.86
C ASP A 125 -6.50 -4.76 -5.88
N HIS A 126 -7.07 -5.12 -4.73
CA HIS A 126 -6.36 -5.77 -3.62
C HIS A 126 -5.88 -7.21 -3.93
N THR A 127 -6.21 -7.77 -5.10
CA THR A 127 -5.68 -9.08 -5.53
C THR A 127 -4.17 -9.03 -5.75
N ILE A 128 -3.60 -7.85 -6.05
CA ILE A 128 -2.18 -7.69 -6.38
C ILE A 128 -1.26 -7.98 -5.19
N THR A 129 -1.75 -7.87 -3.95
CA THR A 129 -0.94 -8.02 -2.76
C THR A 129 -0.56 -9.48 -2.51
N LEU A 130 -1.38 -10.44 -2.92
CA LEU A 130 -1.07 -11.87 -2.82
C LEU A 130 0.24 -12.26 -3.55
N PRO A 131 0.41 -12.00 -4.87
CA PRO A 131 1.67 -12.31 -5.56
C PRO A 131 2.86 -11.48 -5.07
N ILE A 132 2.64 -10.27 -4.52
CA ILE A 132 3.71 -9.49 -3.87
C ILE A 132 4.21 -10.22 -2.63
N LEU A 133 3.30 -10.66 -1.74
CA LEU A 133 3.66 -11.42 -0.54
C LEU A 133 4.36 -12.74 -0.90
N ARG A 134 3.86 -13.48 -1.90
CA ARG A 134 4.53 -14.70 -2.40
C ARG A 134 5.97 -14.45 -2.81
N ALA A 135 6.22 -13.33 -3.47
CA ALA A 135 7.57 -12.96 -3.90
C ALA A 135 8.45 -12.53 -2.72
N LEU A 136 8.02 -11.58 -1.89
CA LEU A 136 8.85 -11.01 -0.82
C LEU A 136 9.19 -12.05 0.26
N THR A 137 8.26 -12.95 0.58
CA THR A 137 8.49 -14.02 1.57
C THR A 137 9.52 -15.06 1.14
N LYS A 138 9.81 -15.20 -0.17
CA LYS A 138 10.94 -16.03 -0.65
C LYS A 138 12.29 -15.54 -0.11
N LYS A 139 12.42 -14.23 0.13
CA LYS A 139 13.64 -13.59 0.68
C LYS A 139 13.58 -13.45 2.20
N HIS A 140 12.42 -13.08 2.74
CA HIS A 140 12.27 -12.68 4.14
C HIS A 140 11.67 -13.75 5.06
N GLY A 141 11.15 -14.85 4.51
CA GLY A 141 10.27 -15.77 5.24
C GLY A 141 8.89 -15.14 5.52
N PRO A 142 8.04 -15.76 6.35
CA PRO A 142 6.74 -15.22 6.72
C PRO A 142 6.87 -13.85 7.41
N VAL A 143 6.06 -12.88 6.99
CA VAL A 143 6.17 -11.48 7.43
C VAL A 143 5.06 -11.08 8.38
N GLY A 144 5.30 -10.03 9.17
CA GLY A 144 4.23 -9.32 9.87
C GLY A 144 3.42 -8.49 8.88
N LEU A 145 2.16 -8.22 9.19
CA LEU A 145 1.25 -7.47 8.34
C LEU A 145 0.51 -6.41 9.15
N ILE A 146 0.61 -5.17 8.70
CA ILE A 146 -0.28 -4.08 9.08
C ILE A 146 -1.20 -3.85 7.89
N HIS A 147 -2.49 -4.12 8.07
CA HIS A 147 -3.48 -4.04 7.02
C HIS A 147 -4.56 -3.02 7.41
N VAL A 148 -4.73 -1.97 6.61
CA VAL A 148 -5.66 -0.87 6.88
C VAL A 148 -6.75 -0.89 5.81
N ASP A 149 -7.97 -1.27 6.18
CA ASP A 149 -9.02 -1.67 5.23
C ASP A 149 -10.41 -1.61 5.87
N ALA A 150 -11.46 -1.34 5.07
CA ALA A 150 -12.85 -1.47 5.48
C ALA A 150 -13.34 -2.93 5.60
N HIS A 151 -12.68 -3.84 4.88
CA HIS A 151 -12.98 -5.26 4.79
C HIS A 151 -11.82 -6.08 5.38
N THR A 152 -12.03 -7.40 5.53
CA THR A 152 -10.98 -8.29 6.03
C THR A 152 -10.16 -8.93 4.92
N ASP A 153 -10.72 -9.04 3.72
CA ASP A 153 -10.12 -9.71 2.56
C ASP A 153 -9.67 -11.16 2.84
N THR A 154 -10.48 -11.84 3.65
CA THR A 154 -10.28 -13.23 4.09
C THR A 154 -11.37 -14.19 3.63
N ASN A 155 -12.16 -13.85 2.61
CA ASN A 155 -13.17 -14.76 2.10
C ASN A 155 -12.52 -16.01 1.51
N ASP A 156 -13.19 -17.15 1.66
CA ASP A 156 -12.68 -18.41 1.11
C ASP A 156 -12.95 -18.55 -0.40
N GLU A 157 -14.01 -17.95 -0.93
CA GLU A 157 -14.27 -17.93 -2.37
C GLU A 157 -15.18 -16.76 -2.74
N MET A 158 -15.14 -16.36 -4.00
CA MET A 158 -16.10 -15.44 -4.61
C MET A 158 -16.63 -16.08 -5.89
N PHE A 159 -17.93 -16.40 -5.92
CA PHE A 159 -18.56 -17.12 -7.04
C PHE A 159 -17.88 -18.45 -7.40
N GLY A 160 -17.30 -19.15 -6.41
CA GLY A 160 -16.56 -20.41 -6.60
C GLY A 160 -15.08 -20.24 -6.99
N GLU A 161 -14.61 -18.99 -7.17
CA GLU A 161 -13.23 -18.70 -7.51
C GLU A 161 -12.40 -18.41 -6.25
N LYS A 162 -11.20 -18.99 -6.20
CA LYS A 162 -10.27 -18.87 -5.06
C LYS A 162 -9.40 -17.60 -5.09
N ILE A 163 -9.29 -16.94 -6.24
CA ILE A 163 -8.43 -15.78 -6.44
C ILE A 163 -9.29 -14.60 -6.91
N ALA A 164 -9.54 -13.67 -5.99
CA ALA A 164 -10.26 -12.41 -6.17
C ALA A 164 -9.80 -11.42 -5.09
N HIS A 165 -10.15 -10.14 -5.22
CA HIS A 165 -9.65 -9.08 -4.32
C HIS A 165 -9.90 -9.39 -2.83
N GLY A 166 -11.13 -9.70 -2.43
CA GLY A 166 -11.46 -10.05 -1.04
C GLY A 166 -11.07 -11.46 -0.56
N THR A 167 -10.14 -12.15 -1.25
CA THR A 167 -9.63 -13.47 -0.84
C THR A 167 -8.12 -13.49 -0.55
N THR A 168 -7.46 -12.35 -0.73
CA THR A 168 -6.00 -12.19 -0.68
C THR A 168 -5.36 -12.73 0.60
N PHE A 169 -5.82 -12.29 1.77
CA PHE A 169 -5.16 -12.65 3.03
C PHE A 169 -5.54 -14.04 3.53
N ARG A 170 -6.67 -14.59 3.05
CA ARG A 170 -6.99 -16.01 3.25
C ARG A 170 -5.93 -16.90 2.59
N ARG A 171 -5.58 -16.62 1.33
CA ARG A 171 -4.52 -17.34 0.62
C ARG A 171 -3.16 -17.12 1.25
N ALA A 172 -2.86 -15.91 1.69
CA ALA A 172 -1.59 -15.61 2.35
C ALA A 172 -1.39 -16.46 3.63
N VAL A 173 -2.46 -16.73 4.39
CA VAL A 173 -2.40 -17.67 5.53
C VAL A 173 -2.23 -19.10 5.07
N GLU A 174 -3.03 -19.58 4.12
CA GLU A 174 -3.00 -20.96 3.62
C GLU A 174 -1.64 -21.33 3.00
N GLU A 175 -0.95 -20.35 2.42
CA GLU A 175 0.38 -20.49 1.82
C GLU A 175 1.52 -20.22 2.82
N GLY A 176 1.22 -19.88 4.08
CA GLY A 176 2.23 -19.64 5.12
C GLY A 176 3.06 -18.38 4.91
N LEU A 177 2.51 -17.36 4.25
CA LEU A 177 3.19 -16.10 3.91
C LEU A 177 3.22 -15.11 5.09
N LEU A 178 2.36 -15.30 6.08
CA LEU A 178 2.18 -14.41 7.23
C LEU A 178 2.63 -15.07 8.53
N ASP A 179 3.30 -14.32 9.39
CA ASP A 179 3.43 -14.67 10.80
C ASP A 179 2.14 -14.29 11.52
N LEU A 180 1.31 -15.30 11.82
CA LEU A 180 -0.05 -15.11 12.31
C LEU A 180 -0.16 -14.35 13.64
N LYS A 181 0.93 -14.29 14.44
CA LYS A 181 0.96 -13.50 15.68
C LYS A 181 1.26 -12.01 15.43
N ARG A 182 1.80 -11.70 14.26
CA ARG A 182 2.21 -10.35 13.82
C ARG A 182 1.30 -9.83 12.71
N VAL A 183 0.00 -10.10 12.81
CA VAL A 183 -1.01 -9.53 11.89
C VAL A 183 -1.97 -8.62 12.67
N VAL A 184 -2.17 -7.40 12.16
CA VAL A 184 -3.20 -6.49 12.61
C VAL A 184 -4.00 -5.96 11.43
N GLN A 185 -5.33 -5.96 11.57
CA GLN A 185 -6.26 -5.37 10.63
C GLN A 185 -6.97 -4.19 11.31
N ILE A 186 -7.05 -3.05 10.64
CA ILE A 186 -7.57 -1.79 11.20
C ILE A 186 -8.59 -1.17 10.25
N GLY A 187 -9.81 -0.91 10.72
CA GLY A 187 -10.83 -0.15 9.97
C GLY A 187 -12.07 -0.94 9.53
N GLN A 188 -12.15 -2.23 9.89
CA GLN A 188 -13.23 -3.11 9.46
C GLN A 188 -14.59 -2.63 9.95
N ARG A 189 -15.60 -2.65 9.09
CA ARG A 189 -16.95 -2.13 9.38
C ARG A 189 -18.04 -2.69 8.45
N ALA A 190 -19.21 -2.07 8.49
CA ALA A 190 -20.39 -2.32 7.65
C ALA A 190 -21.15 -3.62 7.96
N GLN A 191 -21.88 -4.15 6.96
CA GLN A 191 -22.77 -5.30 7.12
C GLN A 191 -22.08 -6.59 6.65
N GLY A 192 -22.49 -7.73 7.21
CA GLY A 192 -22.06 -9.06 6.77
C GLY A 192 -23.24 -9.99 6.47
N TYR A 193 -22.94 -11.21 6.04
CA TYR A 193 -23.86 -12.32 5.88
C TYR A 193 -24.12 -13.07 7.20
N ALA A 194 -23.15 -13.09 8.12
CA ALA A 194 -23.30 -13.72 9.43
C ALA A 194 -22.51 -12.99 10.52
N ALA A 195 -22.89 -13.23 11.78
CA ALA A 195 -22.21 -12.65 12.94
C ALA A 195 -20.72 -13.06 13.06
N GLY A 196 -20.31 -14.12 12.35
CA GLY A 196 -18.95 -14.65 12.36
C GLY A 196 -18.08 -14.23 11.18
N ASP A 197 -18.50 -13.31 10.33
CA ASP A 197 -17.77 -12.98 9.09
C ASP A 197 -16.35 -12.44 9.34
N PHE A 198 -16.13 -11.78 10.49
CA PHE A 198 -14.81 -11.33 10.92
C PHE A 198 -14.05 -12.35 11.79
N GLN A 199 -14.70 -13.45 12.18
CA GLN A 199 -14.16 -14.37 13.16
C GLN A 199 -13.00 -15.20 12.61
N TRP A 200 -13.01 -15.53 11.32
CA TRP A 200 -12.04 -16.46 10.76
C TRP A 200 -10.59 -15.97 10.93
N GLY A 201 -10.31 -14.68 10.65
CA GLY A 201 -8.96 -14.12 10.82
C GLY A 201 -8.53 -14.10 12.29
N VAL A 202 -9.48 -13.78 13.20
CA VAL A 202 -9.24 -13.82 14.65
C VAL A 202 -8.90 -15.25 15.11
N ASP A 203 -9.56 -16.27 14.56
CA ASP A 203 -9.28 -17.67 14.86
C ASP A 203 -7.89 -18.11 14.38
N GLN A 204 -7.32 -17.46 13.37
CA GLN A 204 -5.92 -17.67 12.95
C GLN A 204 -4.91 -16.97 13.88
N GLY A 205 -5.34 -15.98 14.66
CA GLY A 205 -4.50 -15.19 15.56
C GLY A 205 -4.38 -13.71 15.21
N PHE A 206 -5.13 -13.22 14.22
CA PHE A 206 -5.08 -11.81 13.83
C PHE A 206 -5.63 -10.90 14.94
N ARG A 207 -5.02 -9.73 15.09
CA ARG A 207 -5.60 -8.64 15.87
C ARG A 207 -6.55 -7.83 14.99
N LEU A 208 -7.83 -7.81 15.31
CA LEU A 208 -8.84 -7.04 14.59
C LEU A 208 -9.22 -5.76 15.35
N VAL A 209 -9.06 -4.59 14.70
CA VAL A 209 -9.40 -3.28 15.23
C VAL A 209 -10.48 -2.65 14.34
N GLN A 210 -11.74 -2.95 14.67
CA GLN A 210 -12.91 -2.44 13.95
C GLN A 210 -13.04 -0.91 14.07
N ALA A 211 -13.71 -0.28 13.11
CA ALA A 211 -13.84 1.18 13.01
C ALA A 211 -14.40 1.83 14.30
N GLU A 212 -15.33 1.18 14.99
CA GLU A 212 -15.93 1.66 16.24
C GLU A 212 -14.89 1.87 17.35
N GLN A 213 -13.80 1.08 17.35
CA GLN A 213 -12.71 1.25 18.30
C GLN A 213 -11.85 2.49 18.02
N CYS A 214 -11.89 2.98 16.78
CA CYS A 214 -11.15 4.13 16.29
C CYS A 214 -11.93 5.46 16.44
N TRP A 215 -13.25 5.40 16.61
CA TRP A 215 -14.07 6.61 16.65
C TRP A 215 -13.74 7.52 17.86
N HIS A 216 -13.79 8.82 17.59
CA HIS A 216 -13.62 9.91 18.58
C HIS A 216 -12.28 9.91 19.33
N ARG A 217 -11.22 9.33 18.78
CA ARG A 217 -9.89 9.30 19.41
C ARG A 217 -8.73 9.31 18.40
N SER A 218 -7.56 9.70 18.89
CA SER A 218 -6.28 9.54 18.16
C SER A 218 -5.84 8.06 18.17
N LEU A 219 -5.19 7.62 17.09
CA LEU A 219 -4.66 6.27 16.92
C LEU A 219 -3.18 6.14 17.29
N ALA A 220 -2.51 7.22 17.70
CA ALA A 220 -1.11 7.16 18.11
C ALA A 220 -0.82 6.12 19.24
N PRO A 221 -1.66 5.97 20.29
CA PRO A 221 -1.48 4.92 21.28
C PRO A 221 -1.64 3.50 20.70
N LEU A 222 -2.64 3.30 19.82
CA LEU A 222 -2.83 2.03 19.12
C LEU A 222 -1.57 1.66 18.33
N MET A 223 -0.98 2.61 17.61
CA MET A 223 0.23 2.34 16.83
C MET A 223 1.46 2.01 17.69
N ALA A 224 1.52 2.45 18.94
CA ALA A 224 2.56 2.00 19.86
C ALA A 224 2.44 0.51 20.18
N GLU A 225 1.21 0.03 20.41
CA GLU A 225 0.93 -1.39 20.62
C GLU A 225 1.16 -2.21 19.34
N VAL A 226 0.78 -1.68 18.18
CA VAL A 226 1.04 -2.34 16.88
C VAL A 226 2.53 -2.51 16.68
N ARG A 227 3.36 -1.49 16.95
CA ARG A 227 4.83 -1.63 16.85
C ARG A 227 5.36 -2.72 17.79
N GLN A 228 4.87 -2.77 19.02
CA GLN A 228 5.26 -3.82 19.96
C GLN A 228 4.88 -5.22 19.45
N GLN A 229 3.70 -5.35 18.84
CA GLN A 229 3.23 -6.60 18.25
C GLN A 229 4.10 -7.03 17.06
N MET A 230 4.50 -6.08 16.19
CA MET A 230 5.33 -6.36 15.01
C MET A 230 6.77 -6.75 15.38
N GLY A 231 7.32 -6.18 16.45
CA GLY A 231 8.69 -6.43 16.90
C GLY A 231 9.74 -6.02 15.88
N ASP A 232 10.89 -6.72 15.89
CA ASP A 232 12.04 -6.42 15.03
C ASP A 232 12.05 -7.22 13.71
N GLY A 233 11.03 -8.04 13.46
CA GLY A 233 10.96 -8.87 12.26
C GLY A 233 10.43 -8.10 11.04
N PRO A 234 10.55 -8.67 9.82
CA PRO A 234 10.09 -8.02 8.59
C PRO A 234 8.57 -7.78 8.65
N VAL A 235 8.15 -6.61 8.20
CA VAL A 235 6.75 -6.15 8.17
C VAL A 235 6.38 -5.66 6.78
N TYR A 236 5.19 -6.03 6.33
CA TYR A 236 4.55 -5.47 5.15
C TYR A 236 3.38 -4.56 5.58
N LEU A 237 3.28 -3.37 4.98
CA LEU A 237 2.17 -2.45 5.17
C LEU A 237 1.28 -2.45 3.94
N SER A 238 0.04 -2.88 4.07
CA SER A 238 -0.96 -2.82 3.01
C SER A 238 -2.06 -1.85 3.38
N PHE A 239 -2.31 -0.86 2.52
CA PHE A 239 -3.25 0.23 2.78
C PHE A 239 -4.30 0.29 1.68
N ASP A 240 -5.50 -0.18 2.00
CA ASP A 240 -6.68 0.03 1.16
C ASP A 240 -7.22 1.45 1.36
N ILE A 241 -7.43 2.17 0.27
CA ILE A 241 -7.94 3.54 0.34
C ILE A 241 -9.39 3.59 0.83
N ASP A 242 -10.15 2.49 0.71
CA ASP A 242 -11.53 2.40 1.18
C ASP A 242 -11.65 2.27 2.70
N SER A 243 -10.54 2.04 3.41
CA SER A 243 -10.47 2.16 4.87
C SER A 243 -10.87 3.56 5.35
N LEU A 244 -10.70 4.57 4.49
CA LEU A 244 -11.07 5.95 4.75
C LEU A 244 -12.54 6.20 4.46
N ASP A 245 -13.14 7.14 5.19
CA ASP A 245 -14.52 7.53 4.93
C ASP A 245 -14.65 8.08 3.48
N PRO A 246 -15.75 7.78 2.75
CA PRO A 246 -15.97 8.25 1.39
C PRO A 246 -15.96 9.78 1.24
N ILE A 247 -16.08 10.55 2.32
CA ILE A 247 -15.88 12.00 2.28
C ILE A 247 -14.43 12.39 1.94
N TRP A 248 -13.46 11.55 2.29
CA TRP A 248 -12.03 11.73 2.01
C TRP A 248 -11.57 10.96 0.77
N ALA A 249 -12.10 9.75 0.59
CA ALA A 249 -11.73 8.84 -0.50
C ALA A 249 -12.94 8.33 -1.30
N PRO A 250 -13.67 9.19 -2.03
CA PRO A 250 -14.84 8.77 -2.80
C PRO A 250 -14.50 7.82 -3.96
N GLY A 251 -13.29 7.93 -4.51
CA GLY A 251 -12.81 7.15 -5.65
C GLY A 251 -12.31 5.75 -5.29
N THR A 252 -13.20 4.84 -4.93
CA THR A 252 -12.89 3.42 -4.68
C THR A 252 -14.01 2.50 -5.17
N GLY A 253 -13.72 1.20 -5.32
CA GLY A 253 -14.65 0.17 -5.75
C GLY A 253 -15.77 -0.11 -4.74
N THR A 254 -15.43 -0.24 -3.46
CA THR A 254 -16.30 -0.76 -2.39
C THR A 254 -16.44 0.21 -1.21
N PRO A 255 -16.91 1.46 -1.42
CA PRO A 255 -16.92 2.47 -0.36
C PRO A 255 -17.89 2.11 0.77
N GLU A 256 -17.38 2.09 2.01
CA GLU A 256 -18.17 1.91 3.24
C GLU A 256 -18.18 3.19 4.08
N VAL A 257 -19.36 3.66 4.52
CA VAL A 257 -19.49 4.88 5.33
C VAL A 257 -18.97 4.70 6.77
N GLY A 258 -18.66 5.81 7.46
CA GLY A 258 -18.22 5.77 8.87
C GLY A 258 -16.77 5.33 9.05
N GLY A 259 -15.95 5.58 8.03
CA GLY A 259 -14.56 5.14 7.95
C GLY A 259 -13.58 6.01 8.73
N LEU A 260 -12.29 5.72 8.54
CA LEU A 260 -11.21 6.49 9.14
C LEU A 260 -11.10 7.89 8.51
N THR A 261 -10.55 8.82 9.27
CA THR A 261 -10.21 10.15 8.74
C THR A 261 -8.82 10.16 8.12
N SER A 262 -8.56 11.14 7.23
CA SER A 262 -7.20 11.38 6.70
C SER A 262 -6.16 11.69 7.79
N ILE A 263 -6.59 12.27 8.93
CA ILE A 263 -5.72 12.49 10.10
C ILE A 263 -5.30 11.16 10.72
N GLN A 264 -6.25 10.25 10.92
CA GLN A 264 -5.97 8.92 11.48
C GLN A 264 -5.11 8.08 10.53
N ALA A 265 -5.29 8.22 9.22
CA ALA A 265 -4.41 7.60 8.22
C ALA A 265 -2.94 8.02 8.41
N LEU A 266 -2.69 9.33 8.60
CA LEU A 266 -1.35 9.85 8.89
C LEU A 266 -0.80 9.32 10.21
N GLU A 267 -1.62 9.22 11.26
CA GLU A 267 -1.21 8.65 12.55
C GLU A 267 -0.80 7.18 12.42
N ILE A 268 -1.53 6.40 11.61
CA ILE A 268 -1.20 5.00 11.31
C ILE A 268 0.13 4.91 10.56
N VAL A 269 0.25 5.56 9.39
CA VAL A 269 1.45 5.45 8.54
C VAL A 269 2.69 5.95 9.26
N ARG A 270 2.62 7.13 9.91
CA ARG A 270 3.75 7.65 10.71
C ARG A 270 4.07 6.77 11.92
N GLY A 271 3.05 6.09 12.45
CA GLY A 271 3.17 5.10 13.51
C GLY A 271 3.99 3.87 13.14
N CYS A 272 4.23 3.61 11.85
CA CYS A 272 5.09 2.53 11.39
C CYS A 272 6.60 2.85 11.47
N ARG A 273 6.98 4.10 11.79
CA ARG A 273 8.39 4.48 11.95
C ARG A 273 9.10 3.56 12.95
N GLY A 274 10.26 3.04 12.53
CA GLY A 274 11.12 2.17 13.32
C GLY A 274 10.85 0.68 13.15
N LEU A 275 9.86 0.29 12.34
CA LEU A 275 9.65 -1.09 11.92
C LEU A 275 10.57 -1.45 10.75
N ASP A 276 10.89 -2.74 10.63
CA ASP A 276 11.58 -3.30 9.47
C ASP A 276 10.60 -3.48 8.30
N LEU A 277 10.19 -2.34 7.70
CA LEU A 277 9.30 -2.34 6.53
C LEU A 277 10.05 -2.86 5.30
N ILE A 278 9.62 -4.01 4.79
CA ILE A 278 10.22 -4.66 3.61
C ILE A 278 9.47 -4.35 2.31
N GLY A 279 8.34 -3.65 2.41
CA GLY A 279 7.50 -3.26 1.29
C GLY A 279 6.18 -2.67 1.76
N CYS A 280 5.53 -1.92 0.87
CA CYS A 280 4.18 -1.44 1.12
C CYS A 280 3.40 -1.25 -0.18
N ASP A 281 2.07 -1.27 -0.07
CA ASP A 281 1.17 -0.92 -1.16
C ASP A 281 0.07 0.06 -0.70
N LEU A 282 -0.44 0.81 -1.69
CA LEU A 282 -1.66 1.58 -1.58
C LEU A 282 -2.57 1.20 -2.74
N VAL A 283 -3.72 0.59 -2.42
CA VAL A 283 -4.61 -0.10 -3.37
C VAL A 283 -5.99 0.56 -3.48
N GLU A 284 -6.80 0.07 -4.41
CA GLU A 284 -8.22 0.42 -4.64
C GLU A 284 -8.54 1.87 -5.03
N VAL A 285 -7.53 2.68 -5.38
CA VAL A 285 -7.78 4.00 -5.99
C VAL A 285 -8.44 3.83 -7.35
N SER A 286 -9.69 4.27 -7.49
CA SER A 286 -10.52 4.14 -8.69
C SER A 286 -10.87 5.50 -9.29
N PRO A 287 -10.04 6.02 -10.24
CA PRO A 287 -10.23 7.33 -10.85
C PRO A 287 -11.61 7.60 -11.48
N PRO A 288 -12.33 6.64 -12.08
CA PRO A 288 -13.67 6.89 -12.61
C PRO A 288 -14.68 7.39 -11.55
N TYR A 289 -14.41 7.16 -10.27
CA TYR A 289 -15.22 7.60 -9.13
C TYR A 289 -14.57 8.74 -8.33
N ASP A 290 -13.41 9.24 -8.78
CA ASP A 290 -12.65 10.36 -8.19
C ASP A 290 -12.75 11.61 -9.07
N VAL A 291 -13.95 12.20 -9.18
CA VAL A 291 -14.24 13.28 -10.13
C VAL A 291 -13.25 14.46 -10.04
N SER A 292 -12.75 14.77 -8.84
CA SER A 292 -11.85 15.89 -8.60
C SER A 292 -10.37 15.50 -8.48
N GLY A 293 -10.02 14.20 -8.49
CA GLY A 293 -8.66 13.74 -8.23
C GLY A 293 -8.26 13.74 -6.74
N ASN A 294 -9.21 13.92 -5.81
CA ASN A 294 -8.92 14.06 -4.39
C ASN A 294 -8.44 12.75 -3.77
N THR A 295 -9.04 11.61 -4.14
CA THR A 295 -8.57 10.30 -3.67
C THR A 295 -7.15 10.03 -4.17
N SER A 296 -6.89 10.34 -5.45
CA SER A 296 -5.57 10.16 -6.07
C SER A 296 -4.50 11.03 -5.42
N GLN A 297 -4.83 12.28 -5.08
CA GLN A 297 -3.95 13.19 -4.35
C GLN A 297 -3.69 12.70 -2.92
N LEU A 298 -4.74 12.24 -2.21
CA LEU A 298 -4.61 11.69 -0.87
C LEU A 298 -3.69 10.46 -0.87
N ALA A 299 -3.89 9.54 -1.81
CA ALA A 299 -3.05 8.38 -2.01
C ALA A 299 -1.58 8.73 -2.27
N ALA A 300 -1.31 9.72 -3.14
CA ALA A 300 0.04 10.18 -3.40
C ALA A 300 0.73 10.72 -2.12
N ASN A 301 0.00 11.43 -1.26
CA ASN A 301 0.52 11.92 0.01
C ASN A 301 0.75 10.81 1.03
N LEU A 302 -0.11 9.79 1.10
CA LEU A 302 0.11 8.62 1.96
C LEU A 302 1.33 7.81 1.51
N LEU A 303 1.55 7.64 0.20
CA LEU A 303 2.76 7.00 -0.34
C LEU A 303 4.04 7.80 -0.01
N TYR A 304 3.98 9.13 0.08
CA TYR A 304 5.09 9.94 0.59
C TYR A 304 5.36 9.70 2.07
N GLU A 305 4.32 9.58 2.88
CA GLU A 305 4.47 9.28 4.31
C GLU A 305 4.99 7.85 4.54
N MET A 306 4.58 6.87 3.72
CA MET A 306 5.13 5.52 3.70
C MET A 306 6.63 5.54 3.37
N LEU A 307 7.04 6.29 2.34
CA LEU A 307 8.45 6.48 1.99
C LEU A 307 9.24 7.08 3.16
N CYS A 308 8.68 8.05 3.87
CA CYS A 308 9.36 8.71 4.99
C CYS A 308 9.66 7.75 6.16
N VAL A 309 8.83 6.74 6.39
CA VAL A 309 8.99 5.80 7.52
C VAL A 309 9.83 4.57 7.20
N LEU A 310 10.34 4.44 5.97
CA LEU A 310 11.22 3.33 5.61
C LEU A 310 12.53 3.32 6.43
N PRO A 311 13.12 2.13 6.65
CA PRO A 311 14.45 2.00 7.25
C PRO A 311 15.49 2.84 6.50
N GLY A 312 16.38 3.50 7.24
CA GLY A 312 17.47 4.32 6.68
C GLY A 312 17.11 5.79 6.42
N VAL A 313 15.83 6.20 6.49
CA VAL A 313 15.46 7.62 6.39
C VAL A 313 15.96 8.41 7.61
N LYS A 314 16.66 9.51 7.34
CA LYS A 314 17.13 10.45 8.37
C LYS A 314 16.01 11.39 8.79
N TYR A 315 16.02 11.66 10.09
CA TYR A 315 15.22 12.66 10.79
C TYR A 315 16.22 13.59 11.50
N PRO A 316 15.85 14.84 11.83
CA PRO A 316 16.65 15.69 12.70
C PRO A 316 16.89 15.05 14.08
#